data_AF-A0A167AFT9-F1
#
_entry.id   AF-A0A167AFT9-F1
#
_cell.length_a   1.000
_cell.length_b   1.000
_cell.length_c   1.000
_cell.angle_alpha   90.00
_cell.angle_beta   90.00
_cell.angle_gamma   90.00
#
_symmetry.space_group_name_H-M   'P 1'
#
loop_
_entity.id
_entity.type
_entity.pdbx_description
1 polymer ?
#
loop_
_entity_poly.entity_id
_entity_poly.type
_entity_poly.pdbx_seq_one_letter_code
_entity_poly.pdbx_strand_id
1 'polypeptide(L)'
;MSQANIPNITPSISLTRDDAINLILTSIAMEELGLAHIINAEGEKIQYVLGTLPGISSPVATLSDVLNMNNSVRETLREIGKKEWILTNKLEMVLRAIQE
;
A
#
# COMPACT_ATOMS: atom_id res chain seq x y z
N MET A 1 -17.05 11.15 47.42
CA MET A 1 -16.76 11.47 46.00
C MET A 1 -17.55 10.49 45.14
N SER A 2 -18.52 10.95 44.35
CA SER A 2 -19.25 10.09 43.41
C SER A 2 -18.47 10.00 42.10
N GLN A 3 -17.96 8.82 41.74
CA GLN A 3 -17.48 8.58 40.38
C GLN A 3 -18.64 8.70 39.39
N ALA A 4 -18.35 9.17 38.18
CA ALA A 4 -19.32 9.20 37.09
C ALA A 4 -19.72 7.76 36.73
N ASN A 5 -21.03 7.49 36.71
CA ASN A 5 -21.58 6.21 36.27
C ASN A 5 -21.62 6.20 34.74
N ILE A 6 -20.54 5.76 34.10
CA ILE A 6 -20.52 5.55 32.65
C ILE A 6 -21.38 4.32 32.35
N PRO A 7 -22.42 4.42 31.52
CA PRO A 7 -23.26 3.28 31.18
C PRO A 7 -22.42 2.19 30.49
N ASN A 8 -22.66 0.94 30.87
CA ASN A 8 -22.01 -0.20 30.24
C ASN A 8 -22.49 -0.30 28.78
N ILE A 9 -21.55 -0.30 27.83
CA ILE A 9 -21.84 -0.46 26.41
C ILE A 9 -21.44 -1.88 26.04
N THR A 10 -22.41 -2.73 25.67
CA THR A 10 -22.14 -4.05 25.09
C THR A 10 -22.26 -3.93 23.58
N PRO A 11 -21.15 -3.92 22.82
CA PRO A 11 -21.24 -3.82 21.37
C PRO A 11 -21.89 -5.08 20.80
N SER A 12 -22.92 -4.91 19.97
CA SER A 12 -23.48 -5.99 19.17
C SER A 12 -22.56 -6.23 17.96
N ILE A 13 -21.57 -7.11 18.13
CA ILE A 13 -20.66 -7.49 17.04
C ILE A 13 -21.25 -8.71 16.33
N SER A 14 -21.66 -8.55 15.08
CA SER A 14 -22.19 -9.64 14.24
C SER A 14 -21.12 -10.32 13.38
N LEU A 15 -19.86 -9.88 13.48
CA LEU A 15 -18.75 -10.38 12.69
C LEU A 15 -18.16 -11.63 13.35
N THR A 16 -18.05 -12.73 12.60
CA THR A 16 -17.35 -13.93 13.07
C THR A 16 -15.83 -13.78 12.92
N ARG A 17 -15.07 -14.69 13.56
CA ARG A 17 -13.61 -14.77 13.37
C ARG A 17 -13.25 -14.98 11.89
N ASP A 18 -13.99 -15.85 11.20
CA ASP A 18 -13.74 -16.18 9.80
C ASP A 18 -14.03 -14.99 8.88
N ASP A 19 -15.10 -14.23 9.17
CA ASP A 19 -15.38 -12.99 8.44
C ASP A 19 -14.26 -11.96 8.63
N ALA A 20 -13.73 -11.82 9.85
CA ALA A 20 -12.62 -10.92 10.13
C ALA A 20 -11.35 -11.32 9.38
N ILE A 21 -11.03 -12.63 9.34
CA ILE A 21 -9.89 -13.17 8.59
C ILE A 21 -10.04 -12.84 7.10
N ASN A 22 -11.21 -13.10 6.51
CA ASN A 22 -11.47 -12.81 5.10
C ASN A 22 -11.37 -11.32 4.78
N LEU A 23 -11.87 -10.46 5.65
CA LEU A 23 -11.74 -9.00 5.50
C LEU A 23 -10.28 -8.56 5.56
N ILE A 24 -9.46 -9.14 6.44
CA ILE A 24 -8.04 -8.82 6.51
C ILE A 24 -7.31 -9.27 5.24
N LEU A 25 -7.54 -10.50 4.78
CA LEU A 25 -6.94 -11.00 3.53
C LEU A 25 -7.33 -10.11 2.34
N THR A 26 -8.61 -9.72 2.27
CA THR A 26 -9.09 -8.78 1.25
C THR A 26 -8.38 -7.43 1.36
N SER A 27 -8.19 -6.90 2.58
CA SER A 27 -7.47 -5.64 2.79
C SER A 27 -6.02 -5.68 2.32
N ILE A 28 -5.35 -6.84 2.47
CA ILE A 28 -3.98 -7.04 1.97
C ILE A 28 -4.02 -7.01 0.44
N ALA A 29 -4.89 -7.80 -0.18
CA ALA A 29 -5.03 -7.84 -1.64
C ALA A 29 -5.37 -6.46 -2.26
N MET A 30 -6.21 -5.66 -1.61
CA MET A 30 -6.51 -4.29 -2.07
C MET A 30 -5.28 -3.38 -2.00
N GLU A 31 -4.46 -3.49 -0.95
CA GLU A 31 -3.24 -2.70 -0.85
C GLU A 31 -2.21 -3.12 -1.91
N GLU A 32 -2.02 -4.42 -2.15
CA GLU A 32 -1.17 -4.95 -3.22
C GLU A 32 -1.56 -4.39 -4.60
N LEU A 33 -2.86 -4.35 -4.91
CA LEU A 33 -3.36 -3.73 -6.14
C LEU A 33 -3.04 -2.23 -6.19
N GLY A 34 -3.18 -1.52 -5.08
CA GLY A 34 -2.81 -0.11 -4.96
C GLY A 34 -1.31 0.12 -5.21
N LEU A 35 -0.46 -0.71 -4.61
CA LEU A 35 0.99 -0.64 -4.79
C LEU A 35 1.40 -0.94 -6.24
N ALA A 36 0.76 -1.90 -6.90
CA ALA A 36 0.98 -2.18 -8.32
C ALA A 36 0.66 -0.95 -9.20
N HIS A 37 -0.42 -0.22 -8.90
CA HIS A 37 -0.73 1.03 -9.62
C HIS A 37 0.32 2.11 -9.40
N ILE A 38 0.87 2.24 -8.19
CA ILE A 38 1.95 3.19 -7.91
C ILE A 38 3.21 2.80 -8.69
N ILE A 39 3.58 1.53 -8.71
CA ILE A 39 4.74 1.04 -9.48
C ILE A 39 4.57 1.35 -10.98
N ASN A 40 3.37 1.12 -11.53
CA ASN A 40 3.07 1.45 -12.92
C ASN A 40 3.18 2.96 -13.19
N ALA A 41 2.66 3.81 -12.29
CA ALA A 41 2.78 5.26 -12.41
C ALA A 41 4.24 5.74 -12.34
N GLU A 42 5.08 5.12 -11.50
CA GLU A 42 6.52 5.37 -11.50
C GLU A 42 7.18 4.94 -12.83
N GLY A 43 6.72 3.85 -13.44
CA GLY A 43 7.12 3.43 -14.79
C GLY A 43 6.75 4.45 -15.87
N GLU A 44 5.51 4.95 -15.86
CA GLU A 44 5.06 6.00 -16.77
C GLU A 44 5.84 7.31 -16.56
N LYS A 45 6.19 7.65 -15.32
CA LYS A 45 7.06 8.81 -15.01
C LYS A 45 8.44 8.66 -15.67
N ILE A 46 9.03 7.46 -15.65
CA ILE A 46 10.29 7.19 -16.34
C ILE A 46 10.12 7.39 -17.85
N GLN A 47 9.08 6.81 -18.44
CA GLN A 47 8.81 6.93 -19.87
C GLN A 47 8.57 8.38 -20.27
N TYR A 48 7.87 9.16 -19.45
CA TYR A 48 7.63 10.57 -19.69
C TYR A 48 8.95 11.35 -19.75
N VAL A 49 9.83 11.21 -18.76
CA VAL A 49 11.12 11.93 -18.75
C VAL A 49 12.01 11.52 -19.92
N LEU A 50 12.00 10.23 -20.29
CA LEU A 50 12.78 9.73 -21.43
C LEU A 50 12.15 10.01 -22.80
N GLY A 51 10.95 10.58 -22.84
CA GLY A 51 10.22 10.85 -24.09
C GLY A 51 9.74 9.59 -24.82
N THR A 52 9.56 8.48 -24.10
CA THR A 52 9.11 7.19 -24.65
C THR A 52 7.65 6.88 -24.36
N LEU A 53 6.94 7.74 -23.61
CA LEU A 53 5.54 7.55 -23.27
C LEU A 53 4.63 7.76 -24.51
N PRO A 54 3.85 6.75 -24.95
CA PRO A 54 3.06 6.84 -26.17
C PRO A 54 2.01 7.96 -26.11
N GLY A 55 1.86 8.70 -27.21
CA GLY A 55 0.85 9.76 -27.34
C GLY A 55 1.19 11.06 -26.61
N ILE A 56 2.35 11.16 -25.96
CA ILE A 56 2.81 12.36 -25.25
C ILE A 56 4.19 12.76 -25.78
N SER A 57 4.35 14.04 -26.13
CA SER A 57 5.66 14.61 -26.49
C SER A 57 6.23 15.34 -25.27
N SER A 58 7.31 14.79 -24.72
CA SER A 58 8.03 15.39 -23.61
C SER A 58 9.15 16.31 -24.10
N PRO A 59 9.47 17.39 -23.36
CA PRO A 59 10.66 18.18 -23.63
C PRO A 59 11.93 17.33 -23.48
N VAL A 60 13.01 17.75 -24.16
CA VAL A 60 14.30 17.07 -24.06
C VAL A 60 14.80 17.13 -22.62
N ALA A 61 14.89 15.97 -21.96
CA ALA A 61 15.40 15.88 -20.61
C ALA A 61 16.90 16.13 -20.56
N THR A 62 17.34 16.89 -19.55
CA THR A 62 18.75 17.03 -19.23
C THR A 62 19.24 15.84 -18.41
N LEU A 63 20.56 15.65 -18.31
CA LEU A 63 21.15 14.65 -17.42
C LEU A 63 20.67 14.82 -15.97
N SER A 64 20.55 16.08 -15.51
CA SER A 64 20.07 16.39 -14.16
C SER A 64 18.63 15.94 -13.95
N ASP A 65 17.75 16.11 -14.95
CA ASP A 65 16.35 15.66 -14.87
C ASP A 65 16.28 14.14 -14.71
N VAL A 66 17.08 13.40 -15.49
CA VAL A 66 17.14 11.94 -15.43
C VAL A 66 17.67 11.45 -14.08
N LEU A 67 18.72 12.08 -13.55
CA LEU A 67 19.29 11.71 -12.25
C LEU A 67 18.30 12.00 -11.10
N ASN A 68 17.62 13.14 -11.14
CA ASN A 68 16.62 13.52 -10.15
C ASN A 68 15.41 12.57 -10.18
N MET A 69 14.89 12.27 -11.37
CA MET A 69 13.83 11.28 -11.56
C MET A 69 14.24 9.90 -11.04
N ASN A 70 15.45 9.42 -11.37
CA ASN A 70 15.92 8.12 -10.90
C ASN A 70 16.04 8.05 -9.38
N ASN A 71 16.50 9.13 -8.73
CA ASN A 71 16.53 9.21 -7.27
C ASN A 71 15.11 9.19 -6.67
N SER A 72 14.17 9.95 -7.23
CA SER A 72 12.78 9.96 -6.80
C SER A 72 12.11 8.59 -6.92
N VAL A 73 12.24 7.92 -8.07
CA VAL A 73 11.70 6.56 -8.29
C VAL A 73 12.30 5.57 -7.27
N ARG A 74 13.62 5.64 -7.05
CA ARG A 74 14.30 4.76 -6.08
C ARG A 74 13.79 4.98 -4.66
N GLU A 75 13.49 6.21 -4.27
CA GLU A 75 12.89 6.53 -2.98
C GLU A 75 11.48 5.96 -2.87
N THR A 76 10.63 6.15 -3.87
CA THR A 76 9.28 5.55 -3.90
C THR A 76 9.34 4.02 -3.77
N LEU A 77 10.17 3.35 -4.57
CA LEU A 77 10.33 1.89 -4.51
C LEU A 77 10.85 1.40 -3.15
N ARG A 78 11.69 2.19 -2.48
CA ARG A 78 12.16 1.87 -1.12
C ARG A 78 11.01 1.90 -0.12
N GLU A 79 10.14 2.90 -0.19
CA GLU A 79 8.98 2.99 0.71
C GLU A 79 7.94 1.89 0.42
N ILE A 80 7.73 1.55 -0.86
CA ILE A 80 6.91 0.39 -1.26
C ILE A 80 7.49 -0.90 -0.64
N GLY A 81 8.80 -1.13 -0.75
CA GLY A 81 9.43 -2.31 -0.16
C GLY A 81 9.23 -2.44 1.37
N LYS A 82 9.19 -1.31 2.10
CA LYS A 82 8.85 -1.32 3.53
C LYS A 82 7.39 -1.71 3.76
N LYS A 83 6.49 -1.20 2.92
CA LYS A 83 5.06 -1.52 2.99
C LYS A 83 4.79 -2.99 2.67
N GLU A 84 5.43 -3.54 1.65
CA GLU A 84 5.42 -4.98 1.31
C GLU A 84 5.83 -5.85 2.50
N TRP A 85 6.87 -5.45 3.23
CA TRP A 85 7.28 -6.15 4.44
C TRP A 85 6.19 -6.12 5.52
N ILE A 86 5.52 -4.99 5.72
CA ILE A 86 4.38 -4.87 6.66
C ILE A 86 3.21 -5.77 6.22
N LEU A 87 2.87 -5.78 4.93
CA LEU A 87 1.80 -6.62 4.39
C LEU A 87 2.11 -8.11 4.54
N THR A 88 3.37 -8.51 4.32
CA THR A 88 3.84 -9.87 4.54
C THR A 88 3.69 -10.28 6.00
N ASN A 89 4.11 -9.45 6.95
CA ASN A 89 3.91 -9.72 8.37
C ASN A 89 2.43 -9.85 8.73
N LYS A 90 1.58 -8.98 8.17
CA LYS A 90 0.12 -9.05 8.38
C LYS A 90 -0.46 -10.36 7.85
N LEU A 91 -0.03 -10.80 6.67
CA LEU A 91 -0.43 -12.07 6.08
C LEU A 91 -0.01 -13.26 6.95
N GLU A 92 1.25 -13.28 7.41
CA GLU A 92 1.75 -14.33 8.30
C GLU A 92 0.94 -14.43 9.59
N MET A 93 0.60 -13.30 10.20
CA MET A 93 -0.25 -13.28 11.40
C MET A 93 -1.63 -13.89 11.14
N VAL A 94 -2.24 -13.57 10.00
CA VAL A 94 -3.55 -14.12 9.63
C VAL A 94 -3.46 -15.62 9.35
N LEU A 95 -2.41 -16.08 8.66
CA LEU A 95 -2.21 -17.50 8.38
C LEU A 95 -2.04 -18.32 9.67
N ARG A 96 -1.35 -17.78 10.68
CA ARG A 96 -1.28 -18.42 12.01
C ARG A 96 -2.64 -18.49 12.68
N ALA A 97 -3.43 -17.42 12.60
CA ALA A 97 -4.78 -17.38 13.17
C ALA A 97 -5.77 -18.35 12.49
N ILE A 98 -5.49 -18.85 11.28
CA ILE A 98 -6.29 -19.89 10.61
C ILE A 98 -5.92 -21.29 11.14
N GLN A 99 -4.70 -21.48 11.65
CA GLN A 99 -4.19 -22.78 12.11
C GLN A 99 -4.55 -23.10 13.57
N GLU A 100 -5.18 -22.16 14.28
CA GLU A 100 -5.67 -22.27 15.67
C GLU A 100 -7.17 -22.52 15.74
#